data_AF-A0A7C4QZR2-F1
#
_entry.id   AF-A0A7C4QZR2-F1
#
_cell.length_a   1.000
_cell.length_b   1.000
_cell.length_c   1.000
_cell.angle_alpha   90.00
_cell.angle_beta   90.00
_cell.angle_gamma   90.00
#
_symmetry.space_group_name_H-M   'P 1'
#
loop_
_entity.id
_entity.type
_entity.pdbx_description
1 polymer ?
#
loop_
_entity_poly.entity_id
_entity_poly.type
_entity_poly.pdbx_seq_one_letter_code
_entity_poly.pdbx_strand_id
1 'polypeptide(L)'
;MVHGPVHASWLNQIEIYFSIIERKVLTPNDFPNLEAIADRLEKFERHYEAIAKPFECKFTRDDLKKLLQHLQPGSQLTKGLPT
;
A
#
# COMPACT_ATOMS: atom_id res chain seq x y z
N MET A 1 1.76 25.14 -3.19
CA MET A 1 2.70 24.02 -3.02
C MET A 1 2.58 23.54 -1.58
N VAL A 2 2.36 22.24 -1.34
CA VAL A 2 2.26 21.69 0.02
C VAL A 2 3.62 21.11 0.37
N HIS A 3 4.28 21.65 1.40
CA HIS A 3 5.57 21.14 1.86
C HIS A 3 5.33 20.03 2.89
N GLY A 4 5.82 18.82 2.59
CA GLY A 4 5.85 17.73 3.55
C GLY A 4 6.82 18.02 4.69
N PRO A 5 6.65 17.39 5.86
CA PRO A 5 7.60 17.51 6.96
C PRO A 5 8.98 16.96 6.54
N VAL A 6 10.02 17.78 6.70
CA VAL A 6 11.41 17.48 6.26
C VAL A 6 11.95 16.18 6.84
N HIS A 7 11.61 15.86 8.08
CA HIS A 7 12.07 14.65 8.77
C HIS A 7 11.04 13.52 8.78
N ALA A 8 9.89 13.71 8.13
CA ALA A 8 8.84 12.70 8.02
C ALA A 8 8.35 12.60 6.58
N SER A 9 9.30 12.60 5.64
CA SER A 9 9.04 12.43 4.21
C SER A 9 8.29 11.12 3.92
N TRP A 10 8.42 10.11 4.79
CA TRP A 10 7.66 8.85 4.76
C TRP A 10 6.13 9.03 4.87
N LEU A 11 5.64 10.19 5.34
CA LEU A 11 4.22 10.56 5.29
C LEU A 11 3.79 11.09 3.92
N ASN A 12 4.72 11.33 3.02
CA ASN A 12 4.45 11.81 1.69
C ASN A 12 3.89 10.66 0.83
N GLN A 13 2.72 10.90 0.24
CA GLN A 13 2.00 9.88 -0.54
C GLN A 13 2.84 9.36 -1.72
N ILE A 14 3.70 10.20 -2.30
CA ILE A 14 4.57 9.79 -3.41
C ILE A 14 5.65 8.78 -2.97
N GLU A 15 6.16 8.87 -1.74
CA GLU A 15 7.15 7.93 -1.22
C GLU A 15 6.52 6.56 -0.94
N ILE A 16 5.28 6.56 -0.44
CA ILE A 16 4.47 5.35 -0.29
C ILE A 16 4.22 4.70 -1.66
N TYR A 17 3.87 5.49 -2.67
CA TYR A 17 3.63 4.99 -4.03
C TYR A 17 4.90 4.36 -4.64
N PHE A 18 6.05 5.03 -4.55
CA PHE A 18 7.31 4.46 -5.03
C PHE A 18 7.71 3.19 -4.28
N SER A 19 7.47 3.12 -2.97
CA SER A 19 7.69 1.89 -2.19
C SER A 19 6.82 0.72 -2.63
N ILE A 20 5.64 0.98 -3.23
CA ILE A 20 4.79 -0.07 -3.82
C ILE A 20 5.32 -0.49 -5.18
N ILE A 21 5.74 0.46 -6.03
CA ILE A 21 6.36 0.20 -7.32
C ILE A 21 7.60 -0.68 -7.13
N GLU A 22 8.48 -0.35 -6.20
CA GLU A 22 9.70 -1.12 -5.93
C GLU A 22 9.38 -2.59 -5.62
N ARG A 23 8.42 -2.82 -4.72
CA ARG A 23 8.06 -4.18 -4.26
C ARG A 23 7.24 -4.97 -5.27
N LYS A 24 6.38 -4.34 -6.06
CA LYS A 24 5.42 -5.04 -6.95
C LYS A 24 5.83 -5.05 -8.43
N VAL A 25 6.58 -4.04 -8.86
CA VAL A 25 6.98 -3.85 -10.25
C VAL A 25 8.46 -4.16 -10.42
N LEU A 26 9.31 -3.63 -9.55
CA LEU A 26 10.76 -3.70 -9.73
C LEU A 26 11.41 -4.91 -9.05
N THR A 27 10.64 -5.79 -8.40
CA THR A 27 11.17 -6.97 -7.73
C THR A 27 10.69 -8.26 -8.40
N PRO A 28 11.59 -9.16 -8.84
CA PRO A 28 13.03 -8.95 -9.03
C PRO A 28 13.31 -7.91 -10.13
N ASN A 29 14.43 -7.19 -10.01
CA ASN A 29 14.81 -6.12 -10.94
C ASN A 29 15.56 -6.67 -12.16
N ASP A 30 14.97 -7.64 -12.84
CA ASP A 30 15.56 -8.30 -14.01
C ASP A 30 14.71 -8.02 -15.25
N PHE A 31 15.19 -7.09 -16.07
CA PHE A 31 14.50 -6.61 -17.26
C PHE A 31 15.45 -6.66 -18.46
N PRO A 32 14.97 -7.11 -19.63
CA PRO A 32 15.82 -7.27 -20.82
C PRO A 32 16.24 -5.93 -21.44
N ASN A 33 15.47 -4.86 -21.24
CA ASN A 33 15.73 -3.51 -21.75
C ASN A 33 14.84 -2.48 -21.04
N LEU A 34 15.05 -1.20 -21.37
CA LEU A 34 14.30 -0.08 -20.79
C LEU A 34 12.84 -0.05 -21.26
N GLU A 35 12.55 -0.51 -22.47
CA GLU A 35 11.19 -0.57 -22.99
C GLU A 35 10.31 -1.54 -22.18
N ALA A 36 10.87 -2.68 -21.76
CA ALA A 36 10.17 -3.69 -20.97
C ALA A 36 9.76 -3.18 -19.58
N ILE A 37 10.63 -2.43 -18.91
CA ILE A 37 10.29 -1.80 -17.62
C ILE A 37 9.27 -0.66 -17.80
N ALA A 38 9.38 0.13 -18.88
CA ALA A 38 8.42 1.19 -19.18
C ALA A 38 7.00 0.63 -19.41
N ASP A 39 6.86 -0.41 -20.23
CA ASP A 39 5.58 -1.09 -20.48
C ASP A 39 5.00 -1.72 -19.20
N ARG A 40 5.85 -2.31 -18.35
CA ARG A 40 5.41 -2.89 -17.07
C ARG A 40 4.92 -1.81 -16.10
N LEU A 41 5.61 -0.66 -16.04
CA LEU A 41 5.19 0.48 -15.21
C LEU A 41 3.85 1.04 -15.69
N GLU A 42 3.68 1.25 -17.00
CA GLU A 42 2.44 1.76 -17.57
C GLU A 42 1.25 0.83 -17.29
N LYS A 43 1.43 -0.49 -17.46
CA LYS A 43 0.41 -1.48 -17.13
C LYS A 43 0.09 -1.51 -15.64
N PHE A 44 1.11 -1.38 -14.79
CA PHE A 44 0.92 -1.32 -13.36
C PHE A 44 0.14 -0.06 -12.95
N GLU A 45 0.48 1.11 -13.48
CA GLU A 45 -0.19 2.38 -13.19
C GLU A 45 -1.68 2.29 -13.52
N ARG A 46 -2.04 1.90 -14.75
CA ARG A 46 -3.47 1.75 -15.15
C ARG A 46 -4.23 0.79 -14.25
N HIS A 47 -3.61 -0.34 -13.91
CA HIS A 47 -4.24 -1.32 -13.03
C HIS A 47 -4.39 -0.78 -11.60
N TYR A 48 -3.33 -0.16 -11.07
CA TYR A 48 -3.29 0.36 -9.72
C TYR A 48 -4.28 1.51 -9.56
N GLU A 49 -4.39 2.43 -10.52
CA GLU A 49 -5.40 3.49 -10.53
C GLU A 49 -6.83 2.95 -10.46
N ALA A 50 -7.12 1.85 -11.18
CA ALA A 50 -8.45 1.26 -11.20
C ALA A 50 -8.86 0.62 -9.86
N ILE A 51 -7.90 0.17 -9.05
CA ILE A 51 -8.15 -0.54 -7.79
C ILE A 51 -7.75 0.26 -6.55
N ALA A 52 -7.01 1.35 -6.72
CA ALA A 52 -6.45 2.12 -5.63
C ALA A 52 -7.57 2.70 -4.79
N LYS A 53 -7.41 2.58 -3.48
CA LYS A 53 -8.20 3.30 -2.50
C LYS A 53 -7.34 4.43 -1.94
N PRO A 54 -7.93 5.55 -1.52
CA PRO A 54 -7.20 6.58 -0.80
C PRO A 54 -6.36 5.98 0.33
N PHE A 55 -5.12 6.44 0.47
CA PHE A 55 -4.29 6.05 1.61
C PHE A 55 -4.90 6.64 2.88
N GLU A 56 -5.51 5.79 3.71
CA GLU A 56 -6.09 6.19 4.98
C GLU A 56 -4.98 6.48 5.99
N CYS A 57 -4.59 7.75 6.11
CA CYS A 57 -3.62 8.19 7.12
C CYS A 57 -4.20 8.27 8.55
N LYS A 58 -5.47 7.90 8.74
CA LYS A 58 -6.12 7.91 10.06
C LYS A 58 -6.08 6.52 10.66
N PHE A 59 -5.11 6.30 11.54
CA PHE A 59 -5.10 5.13 12.42
C PHE A 59 -5.55 5.58 13.81
N THR A 60 -6.78 5.26 14.18
CA THR A 60 -7.38 5.72 15.42
C THR A 60 -7.08 4.79 16.60
N ARG A 61 -7.38 5.24 17.82
CA ARG A 61 -7.29 4.39 19.02
C ARG A 61 -8.20 3.17 18.93
N ASP A 62 -9.32 3.25 18.23
CA ASP A 62 -10.22 2.11 18.06
C ASP A 62 -9.69 1.12 17.00
N ASP A 63 -8.98 1.60 15.98
CA ASP A 63 -8.28 0.73 15.03
C ASP A 63 -7.16 -0.04 15.74
N LEU A 64 -6.44 0.61 16.65
CA LEU A 64 -5.45 -0.06 17.51
C LEU A 64 -6.10 -1.15 18.37
N LYS A 65 -7.24 -0.87 19.03
CA LYS A 65 -7.94 -1.88 19.83
C LYS A 65 -8.36 -3.09 19.00
N LYS A 66 -8.92 -2.86 17.81
CA LYS A 66 -9.31 -3.94 16.88
C LYS A 66 -8.10 -4.78 16.46
N LEU A 67 -6.99 -4.12 16.12
CA LEU A 67 -5.76 -4.81 15.74
C LEU A 67 -5.22 -5.67 16.90
N LEU A 68 -5.17 -5.11 18.11
CA LEU A 68 -4.72 -5.84 19.29
C LEU A 68 -5.60 -7.05 19.58
N GLN A 69 -6.93 -6.95 19.41
CA GLN A 69 -7.85 -8.08 19.55
C GLN A 69 -7.57 -9.19 18.53
N HIS A 70 -7.26 -8.84 17.29
CA HIS A 70 -6.94 -9.81 16.23
C HIS A 70 -5.63 -10.56 16.49
N LEU A 71 -4.63 -9.87 17.06
CA LEU A 71 -3.31 -10.43 17.36
C LEU A 71 -3.27 -11.30 18.63
N GLN A 72 -4.36 -11.35 19.41
CA GLN A 72 -4.42 -12.23 20.59
C GLN A 72 -4.40 -13.71 20.14
N PRO A 73 -3.53 -14.55 20.71
CA PRO A 73 -3.51 -15.98 20.42
C PRO A 73 -4.87 -16.60 20.76
N GLY A 74 -5.61 -17.06 19.74
CA GLY A 74 -6.93 -17.69 19.90
C GLY A 74 -8.10 -16.98 19.22
N SER A 75 -7.89 -15.86 18.51
CA SER A 75 -8.96 -15.21 17.73
C SER A 75 -9.27 -15.98 16.43
N GLN A 76 -10.08 -17.04 16.54
CA GLN A 76 -10.74 -17.66 15.39
C GLN A 76 -11.90 -16.75 14.99
N LEU A 77 -11.83 -16.16 13.79
CA LEU A 77 -12.94 -15.42 13.20
C LEU A 77 -14.14 -16.36 13.05
N THR A 78 -15.18 -16.19 13.87
CA THR A 78 -16.50 -16.72 13.56
C THR A 78 -17.02 -15.99 12.33
N LYS A 79 -16.88 -16.62 11.17
CA LYS A 79 -17.53 -16.23 9.92
C LYS A 79 -19.05 -16.42 10.10
N GLY A 80 -19.71 -15.45 10.73
CA GLY A 80 -21.15 -15.35 10.86
C GLY A 80 -21.68 -14.23 9.97
N LEU A 81 -22.11 -14.59 8.76
CA LEU A 81 -22.89 -13.74 7.86
C LEU A 81 -24.29 -13.49 8.48
N PRO A 82 -24.82 -12.25 8.52
CA PRO A 82 -26.25 -12.03 8.60
C PRO A 82 -26.85 -11.85 7.20
N THR A 83 -28.02 -12.47 7.04
CA THR A 83 -28.94 -12.60 5.90
C THR A 83 -29.01 -11.42 4.93
#